data_AF-A0A6J1WA57-F1
#
_entry.id   AF-A0A6J1WA57-F1
#
_cell.length_a   1.000
_cell.length_b   1.000
_cell.length_c   1.000
_cell.angle_alpha   90.00
_cell.angle_beta   90.00
_cell.angle_gamma   90.00
#
_symmetry.space_group_name_H-M   'P 1'
#
loop_
_entity.id
_entity.type
_entity.pdbx_description
1 polymer ?
#
loop_
_entity_poly.entity_id
_entity_poly.type
_entity_poly.pdbx_seq_one_letter_code
_entity_poly.pdbx_strand_id
1 'polypeptide(L)'
;IRHPEELSLLRAPEEKDKRKQKEKEETTARSYDLTSVRLPASAEQQTFRGMPAHFSDSAETETCYRMLSVSQTSLTPEQIVRMHRPGSLVEKTKING
;
A
#
# COMPACT_ATOMS: atom_id res chain seq x y z
N ILE A 1 -4.51 9.89 6.28
CA ILE A 1 -4.37 10.89 5.19
C ILE A 1 -5.42 11.96 5.42
N ARG A 2 -5.10 13.26 5.31
CA ARG A 2 -6.00 14.36 5.74
C ARG A 2 -6.94 14.90 4.65
N HIS A 3 -6.58 14.75 3.38
CA HIS A 3 -7.32 15.24 2.22
C HIS A 3 -7.87 14.07 1.39
N PRO A 4 -8.92 13.37 1.85
CA PRO A 4 -9.49 12.23 1.13
C PRO A 4 -10.04 12.59 -0.26
N GLU A 5 -10.41 13.86 -0.49
CA GLU A 5 -10.87 14.39 -1.78
C GLU A 5 -9.84 14.29 -2.91
N GLU A 6 -8.55 14.14 -2.56
CA GLU A 6 -7.46 13.92 -3.53
C GLU A 6 -7.28 12.44 -3.91
N LEU A 7 -8.03 11.53 -3.26
CA LEU A 7 -7.87 10.09 -3.38
C LEU A 7 -9.13 9.41 -3.90
N SER A 8 -8.94 8.32 -4.65
CA SER A 8 -10.02 7.46 -5.09
C SER A 8 -9.54 6.01 -5.14
N LEU A 9 -10.49 5.08 -5.21
CA LEU A 9 -10.22 3.66 -5.32
C LEU A 9 -10.18 3.24 -6.79
N LEU A 10 -9.11 2.54 -7.18
CA LEU A 10 -8.99 1.90 -8.49
C LEU A 10 -9.46 0.44 -8.41
N ARG A 11 -10.14 -0.02 -9.47
CA ARG A 11 -10.46 -1.44 -9.63
C ARG A 11 -9.21 -2.23 -9.99
N ALA A 12 -9.17 -3.50 -9.61
CA ALA A 12 -8.17 -4.43 -10.11
C ALA A 12 -8.18 -4.48 -11.65
N PRO A 13 -7.01 -4.62 -12.30
CA PRO A 13 -6.92 -4.72 -13.76
C PRO A 13 -7.67 -5.97 -14.26
N GLU A 14 -8.33 -5.86 -15.40
CA GLU A 14 -8.97 -6.99 -16.06
C GLU A 14 -7.88 -7.93 -16.65
N GLU A 15 -7.78 -9.15 -16.14
CA GLU A 15 -6.87 -10.16 -16.68
C GLU A 15 -7.36 -10.64 -18.06
N LYS A 16 -6.86 -10.02 -19.13
CA LYS A 16 -7.07 -10.57 -20.48
C LYS A 16 -6.15 -11.79 -20.62
N ASP A 17 -6.75 -12.98 -20.66
CA ASP A 17 -6.15 -14.32 -20.75
C ASP A 17 -5.05 -14.49 -21.83
N LYS A 18 -3.86 -13.87 -21.69
CA LYS A 18 -2.65 -14.18 -22.49
C LYS A 18 -1.32 -14.00 -21.75
N ARG A 19 -1.28 -14.12 -20.42
CA ARG A 19 -0.04 -14.35 -19.65
C ARG A 19 -0.25 -15.27 -18.45
N LYS A 20 -0.88 -16.43 -18.65
CA LYS A 20 -0.74 -17.57 -17.75
C LYS A 20 0.65 -18.18 -17.96
N GLN A 21 1.65 -17.67 -17.27
CA GLN A 21 2.74 -18.49 -16.73
C GLN A 21 3.65 -17.62 -15.87
N LYS A 22 3.72 -17.98 -14.58
CA LYS A 22 4.85 -17.71 -13.68
C LYS A 22 4.95 -16.31 -13.06
N GLU A 23 3.85 -15.78 -12.54
CA GLU A 23 3.88 -14.73 -11.50
C GLU A 23 3.17 -15.23 -10.22
N LYS A 24 3.21 -16.55 -10.00
CA LYS A 24 2.80 -17.22 -8.77
C LYS A 24 4.02 -17.47 -7.89
N GLU A 25 4.96 -16.52 -7.89
CA GLU A 25 6.21 -16.61 -7.15
C GLU A 25 6.43 -15.24 -6.52
N GLU A 26 6.06 -15.16 -5.23
CA GLU A 26 6.76 -14.33 -4.26
C GLU A 26 6.49 -12.81 -4.29
N THR A 27 5.24 -12.40 -4.49
CA THR A 27 4.70 -11.39 -3.57
C THR A 27 4.00 -12.18 -2.47
N THR A 28 4.75 -12.55 -1.43
CA THR A 28 4.12 -12.80 -0.13
C THR A 28 3.38 -11.51 0.20
N ALA A 29 2.09 -11.44 -0.15
CA ALA A 29 1.24 -10.36 0.28
C ALA A 29 1.21 -10.45 1.80
N ARG A 30 2.16 -9.75 2.42
CA ARG A 30 2.30 -9.68 3.86
C ARG A 30 1.03 -8.97 4.31
N SER A 31 0.05 -9.75 4.75
CA SER A 31 -1.23 -9.23 5.20
C SER A 31 -0.98 -8.51 6.50
N TYR A 32 -1.22 -7.21 6.51
CA TYR A 32 -1.17 -6.40 7.72
C TYR A 32 -2.60 -6.21 8.20
N ASP A 33 -2.91 -6.72 9.39
CA ASP A 33 -4.22 -6.58 10.00
C ASP A 33 -4.25 -5.33 10.91
N LEU A 34 -5.13 -4.39 10.55
CA LEU A 34 -5.35 -3.16 11.31
C LEU A 34 -6.63 -3.18 12.13
N THR A 35 -7.37 -4.29 12.14
CA THR A 35 -8.66 -4.40 12.88
C THR A 35 -8.49 -4.30 14.40
N SER A 36 -7.28 -4.53 14.92
CA SER A 36 -6.95 -4.35 16.33
C SER A 36 -6.76 -2.90 16.75
N VAL A 37 -6.56 -1.97 15.80
CA VAL A 37 -6.34 -0.55 16.08
C VAL A 37 -7.66 0.09 16.52
N ARG A 38 -7.72 0.52 17.79
CA ARG A 38 -8.89 1.21 18.34
C ARG A 38 -8.78 2.70 18.09
N LEU A 39 -9.64 3.24 17.23
CA LEU A 39 -9.72 4.67 17.00
C LEU A 39 -10.39 5.36 18.21
N PRO A 40 -9.82 6.45 18.74
CA PRO A 40 -10.49 7.22 19.79
C PRO A 40 -11.78 7.84 19.24
N ALA A 41 -12.80 7.92 20.10
CA ALA A 41 -14.10 8.52 19.76
C ALA A 41 -14.02 10.05 19.56
N SER A 42 -12.97 10.70 20.08
CA SER A 42 -12.70 12.12 19.89
C SER A 42 -11.61 12.35 18.84
N ALA A 43 -11.72 13.46 18.10
CA ALA A 43 -10.81 13.85 17.02
C ALA A 43 -9.43 14.35 17.51
N GLU A 44 -9.12 14.24 18.80
CA GLU A 44 -7.84 14.66 19.32
C GLU A 44 -6.76 13.67 18.89
N GLN A 45 -5.95 14.10 17.92
CA GLN A 45 -4.78 13.37 17.45
C GLN A 45 -3.69 13.42 18.53
N GLN A 46 -3.87 12.66 19.60
CA GLN A 46 -2.84 12.50 20.61
C GLN A 46 -1.67 11.74 20.00
N THR A 47 -0.51 12.37 20.00
CA THR A 47 0.74 11.75 19.54
C THR A 47 1.51 11.21 20.73
N PHE A 48 1.94 9.96 20.66
CA PHE A 48 2.88 9.35 21.59
C PHE A 48 4.18 9.02 20.82
N ARG A 49 5.33 9.56 21.28
CA ARG A 49 6.64 9.37 20.63
C ARG A 49 6.65 9.75 19.13
N GLY A 50 5.87 10.75 18.73
CA GLY A 50 5.77 11.18 17.32
C GLY A 50 4.89 10.29 16.43
N MET A 51 4.20 9.30 17.00
CA MET A 51 3.24 8.42 16.33
C MET A 51 1.83 8.64 16.91
N PRO A 52 0.72 8.44 16.18
CA PRO A 52 -0.60 8.49 16.77
C PRO A 52 -0.75 7.43 17.87
N ALA A 53 -1.28 7.84 19.03
CA ALA A 53 -1.28 7.01 20.24
C ALA A 53 -1.99 5.65 20.05
N HIS A 54 -3.04 5.58 19.23
CA HIS A 54 -3.77 4.33 18.95
C HIS A 54 -2.97 3.28 18.15
N PHE A 55 -1.82 3.65 17.58
CA PHE A 55 -0.88 2.68 16.99
C PHE A 55 0.21 2.24 17.96
N SER A 56 0.31 2.85 19.15
CA SER A 56 1.33 2.51 20.16
C SER A 56 0.90 1.40 21.13
N ASP A 57 -0.30 0.87 20.96
CA ASP A 57 -0.88 -0.15 21.84
C ASP A 57 -0.16 -1.51 21.70
N SER A 58 0.37 -1.83 20.50
CA SER A 58 1.10 -3.07 20.25
C SER A 58 2.25 -2.90 19.24
N ALA A 59 3.22 -3.82 19.27
CA ALA A 59 4.33 -3.83 18.33
C ALA A 59 3.86 -4.05 16.88
N GLU A 60 2.79 -4.82 16.70
CA GLU A 60 2.17 -5.09 15.40
C GLU A 60 1.56 -3.82 14.82
N THR A 61 0.76 -3.08 15.59
CA THR A 61 0.12 -1.84 15.13
C THR A 61 1.15 -0.75 14.86
N GLU A 62 2.20 -0.68 15.69
CA GLU A 62 3.32 0.24 15.48
C GLU A 62 4.06 -0.09 14.18
N THR A 63 4.30 -1.37 13.91
CA THR A 63 4.94 -1.82 12.66
C THR A 63 4.09 -1.46 11.45
N CYS A 64 2.76 -1.61 11.53
CA CYS A 64 1.85 -1.24 10.45
C CYS A 64 1.85 0.28 10.20
N TYR A 65 1.81 1.10 11.26
CA TYR A 65 1.92 2.54 11.12
C TYR A 65 3.24 2.93 10.45
N ARG A 66 4.37 2.40 10.94
CA ARG A 66 5.70 2.68 10.38
C ARG A 66 5.80 2.29 8.91
N MET A 67 5.21 1.17 8.51
CA MET A 67 5.17 0.72 7.11
C MET A 67 4.44 1.70 6.19
N LEU A 68 3.44 2.43 6.71
CA LEU A 68 2.67 3.43 5.97
C LEU A 68 3.26 4.84 6.08
N SER A 69 3.96 5.15 7.18
CA SER A 69 4.47 6.50 7.47
C SER A 69 5.92 6.72 7.07
N VAL A 70 6.69 5.66 6.84
CA VAL A 70 8.10 5.72 6.45
C VAL A 70 8.27 5.15 5.04
N SER A 71 9.16 5.78 4.25
CA SER A 71 9.51 5.28 2.92
C SER A 71 10.05 3.85 2.99
N GLN A 72 9.42 2.94 2.25
CA GLN A 72 9.88 1.56 2.17
C GLN A 72 11.16 1.48 1.34
N THR A 73 12.13 0.68 1.79
CA THR A 73 13.39 0.47 1.08
C THR A 73 13.21 -0.41 -0.17
N SER A 74 14.16 -0.25 -1.08
CA SER A 74 14.07 -0.49 -2.52
C SER A 74 13.80 -1.94 -2.93
N LEU A 75 12.93 -2.11 -3.92
CA LEU A 75 12.86 -3.30 -4.76
C LEU A 75 14.25 -3.62 -5.34
N THR A 76 14.59 -4.90 -5.49
CA THR A 76 15.85 -5.28 -6.13
C THR A 76 15.85 -4.86 -7.59
N PRO A 77 17.01 -4.60 -8.21
CA PRO A 77 17.09 -4.29 -9.65
C PRO A 77 16.36 -5.32 -10.51
N GLU A 78 16.46 -6.60 -10.17
CA GLU A 78 15.80 -7.72 -10.87
C GLU A 78 14.28 -7.66 -10.73
N GLN A 79 13.76 -7.22 -9.57
CA GLN A 79 12.33 -6.97 -9.39
C GLN A 79 11.89 -5.78 -10.25
N ILE A 80 12.64 -4.67 -10.21
CA ILE A 80 12.35 -3.44 -10.96
C ILE A 80 12.32 -3.67 -12.48
N VAL A 81 13.21 -4.52 -13.00
CA VAL A 81 13.27 -4.86 -14.44
C VAL A 81 12.08 -5.75 -14.85
N ARG A 82 11.58 -6.60 -13.95
CA ARG A 82 10.41 -7.45 -14.21
C ARG A 82 9.08 -6.70 -14.17
N MET A 83 9.03 -5.54 -13.51
CA MET A 83 7.82 -4.72 -13.44
C MET A 83 7.39 -4.22 -14.84
N HIS A 84 6.10 -4.30 -15.12
CA HIS A 84 5.54 -3.72 -16.35
C HIS A 84 5.74 -2.20 -16.38
N ARG A 85 6.41 -1.69 -17.43
CA ARG A 85 6.58 -0.25 -17.69
C ARG A 85 5.86 0.13 -18.98
N PRO A 86 5.01 1.16 -18.98
CA PRO A 86 4.33 1.61 -20.18
C PRO A 86 5.32 2.27 -21.15
N GLY A 87 5.36 1.80 -22.40
CA GLY A 87 6.23 2.29 -23.47
C GLY A 87 5.62 3.42 -24.31
N SER A 88 4.33 3.71 -24.15
CA SER A 88 3.61 4.74 -24.93
C SER A 88 2.61 5.54 -24.10
N LEU A 89 2.17 6.70 -24.62
CA LEU A 89 1.12 7.50 -23.99
C LEU A 89 -0.20 6.71 -23.86
N VAL A 90 -0.56 5.97 -24.91
CA VAL A 90 -1.77 5.13 -24.94
C VAL A 90 -1.73 4.02 -23.89
N GLU A 91 -0.55 3.48 -23.58
CA GLU A 91 -0.42 2.51 -22.50
C GLU A 91 -0.56 3.15 -21.11
N LYS A 92 -0.07 4.38 -20.93
CA LYS A 92 -0.21 5.11 -19.66
C LYS A 92 -1.66 5.43 -19.33
N THR A 93 -2.52 5.67 -20.31
CA THR A 93 -3.94 6.01 -20.08
C THR A 93 -4.78 4.83 -19.60
N LYS A 94 -4.30 3.58 -19.76
CA LYS A 94 -5.05 2.37 -19.36
C LYS A 94 -5.37 2.31 -17.86
N ILE A 95 -4.64 3.02 -17.01
CA ILE A 95 -4.90 3.07 -15.57
C ILE A 95 -6.13 3.91 -15.21
N ASN A 96 -6.55 4.82 -16.09
CA ASN A 96 -7.66 5.74 -15.87
C ASN A 96 -8.95 5.29 -16.57
N GLY A 97 -8.91 4.16 -17.28
CA GLY A 97 -9.99 3.67 -18.15
C GLY A 97 -10.91 2.66 -17.48
#